data_AF-A0A915E8N6-F1
#
_entry.id   AF-A0A915E8N6-F1
#
_cell.length_a   1.000
_cell.length_b   1.000
_cell.length_c   1.000
_cell.angle_alpha   90.00
_cell.angle_beta   90.00
_cell.angle_gamma   90.00
#
_symmetry.space_group_name_H-M   'P 1'
#
loop_
_entity.id
_entity.type
_entity.pdbx_description
1 polymer ?
#
loop_
_entity_poly.entity_id
_entity_poly.type
_entity_poly.pdbx_seq_one_letter_code
_entity_poly.pdbx_strand_id
1 'polypeptide(L)'
;MKRVQSNLIHSNATLIIVKPSLVYQWESEVHKFVSDNFLKVIVHYGENRHLSAQRLASSDIVITTYGVILKENACRLNMLIKRLVIRRTKEDIGTGVDGLDLPKRHEKIVRVKLDGIERIVYDRMIVVAQ
;
A
#
# COMPACT_ATOMS: atom_id res chain seq x y z
N MET A 1 -21.61 23.80 15.28
CA MET A 1 -20.50 23.23 14.48
C MET A 1 -19.19 23.88 14.93
N LYS A 2 -18.32 23.16 15.64
CA LYS A 2 -17.05 23.71 16.15
C LYS A 2 -16.04 23.81 15.00
N ARG A 3 -15.55 25.03 14.74
CA ARG A 3 -14.53 25.33 13.73
C ARG A 3 -13.18 24.75 14.20
N VAL A 4 -12.79 23.61 13.65
CA VAL A 4 -11.46 22.99 13.87
C VAL A 4 -10.45 23.73 13.00
N GLN A 5 -10.02 24.94 13.39
CA GLN A 5 -8.96 25.67 12.67
C GLN A 5 -8.18 26.59 13.62
N SER A 6 -7.21 26.06 14.35
CA SER A 6 -6.16 26.90 14.95
C SER A 6 -4.74 26.53 14.52
N ASN A 7 -4.48 25.34 13.94
CA ASN A 7 -3.13 24.91 13.56
C ASN A 7 -3.08 24.08 12.26
N LEU A 8 -3.86 24.44 11.22
CA LEU A 8 -3.73 23.77 9.92
C LEU A 8 -2.51 24.31 9.18
N ILE A 9 -1.62 23.42 8.76
CA ILE A 9 -0.47 23.73 7.91
C ILE A 9 -0.85 23.39 6.47
N HIS A 10 -0.73 24.37 5.56
CA HIS A 10 -0.93 24.11 4.14
C HIS A 10 0.28 23.35 3.59
N SER A 11 0.04 22.30 2.82
CA SER A 11 1.07 21.49 2.18
C SER A 11 0.79 21.40 0.69
N ASN A 12 1.85 21.58 -0.12
CA ASN A 12 1.81 21.30 -1.56
C ASN A 12 2.29 19.86 -1.88
N ALA A 13 2.54 19.05 -0.84
CA ALA A 13 3.02 17.69 -0.99
C ALA A 13 1.96 16.78 -1.62
N THR A 14 2.40 15.89 -2.50
CA THR A 14 1.58 14.79 -3.01
C THR A 14 1.62 13.62 -2.03
N LEU A 15 0.46 13.25 -1.49
CA LEU A 15 0.32 12.11 -0.57
C LEU A 15 0.09 10.81 -1.36
N ILE A 16 1.03 9.88 -1.25
CA ILE A 16 0.96 8.55 -1.86
C ILE A 16 0.65 7.52 -0.76
N ILE A 17 -0.47 6.80 -0.89
CA ILE A 17 -0.90 5.80 0.10
C ILE A 17 -0.80 4.40 -0.50
N VAL A 18 0.04 3.56 0.11
CA VAL A 18 0.38 2.23 -0.42
C VAL A 18 0.24 1.12 0.63
N LYS A 19 0.32 -0.14 0.17
CA LYS A 19 0.46 -1.29 1.06
C LYS A 19 1.80 -1.22 1.81
N PRO A 20 1.88 -1.70 3.06
CA PRO A 20 3.12 -1.72 3.84
C PRO A 20 4.34 -2.29 3.10
N SER A 21 4.15 -3.38 2.35
CA SER A 21 5.22 -4.03 1.60
C SER A 21 5.75 -3.22 0.41
N LEU A 22 5.05 -2.16 -0.01
CA LEU A 22 5.40 -1.37 -1.18
C LEU A 22 6.04 -0.02 -0.83
N VAL A 23 6.06 0.38 0.45
CA VAL A 23 6.52 1.72 0.86
C VAL A 23 7.91 2.04 0.34
N TYR A 24 8.91 1.21 0.67
CA TYR A 24 10.30 1.43 0.26
C TYR A 24 10.52 1.14 -1.23
N GLN A 25 9.68 0.29 -1.83
CA GLN A 25 9.72 0.06 -3.28
C GLN A 25 9.33 1.34 -4.03
N TRP A 26 8.26 2.02 -3.62
CA TRP A 26 7.86 3.30 -4.23
C TRP A 26 8.90 4.39 -4.04
N GLU A 27 9.49 4.48 -2.84
CA GLU A 27 10.62 5.39 -2.61
C GLU A 27 11.76 5.12 -3.61
N SER A 28 12.12 3.85 -3.79
CA SER A 28 13.18 3.45 -4.73
C SER A 28 12.82 3.76 -6.19
N GLU A 29 11.58 3.51 -6.62
CA GLU A 29 11.14 3.81 -7.99
C GLU A 29 11.13 5.33 -8.25
N VAL A 30 10.77 6.17 -7.26
CA VAL A 30 10.87 7.63 -7.42
C VAL A 30 12.32 8.05 -7.61
N HIS A 31 13.25 7.56 -6.79
CA HIS A 31 14.68 7.86 -6.94
C HIS A 31 15.27 7.32 -8.26
N LYS A 32 14.69 6.24 -8.80
CA LYS A 32 15.12 5.65 -10.07
C LYS A 32 14.67 6.46 -11.30
N PHE A 33 13.47 7.03 -11.26
CA PHE A 33 12.86 7.72 -12.41
C PHE A 33 12.99 9.24 -12.38
N VAL A 34 13.49 9.79 -11.27
CA VAL A 34 13.64 11.24 -11.07
C VAL A 34 15.10 11.55 -10.84
N SER A 35 15.59 12.62 -11.47
CA SER A 35 16.96 13.10 -11.27
C SER A 35 17.24 13.37 -9.79
N ASP A 36 18.48 13.12 -9.37
CA ASP A 36 18.90 13.32 -7.99
C ASP A 36 18.51 14.72 -7.47
N ASN A 37 17.94 14.76 -6.27
CA ASN A 37 17.56 15.98 -5.55
C ASN A 37 16.47 16.85 -6.22
N PHE A 38 15.74 16.33 -7.22
CA PHE A 38 14.63 17.05 -7.85
C PHE A 38 13.33 17.01 -7.04
N LEU A 39 13.03 15.87 -6.39
CA LEU A 39 11.87 15.74 -5.51
C LEU A 39 12.31 15.30 -4.11
N LYS A 40 11.83 16.02 -3.10
CA LYS A 40 12.02 15.62 -1.70
C LYS A 40 10.94 14.63 -1.29
N VAL A 41 11.32 13.36 -1.25
CA VAL A 41 10.45 12.26 -0.84
C VAL A 41 10.62 11.99 0.65
N ILE A 42 9.51 11.85 1.39
CA ILE A 42 9.50 11.41 2.78
C ILE A 42 8.64 10.16 2.94
N VAL A 43 9.18 9.17 3.63
CA VAL A 43 8.43 7.99 4.07
C VAL A 43 7.87 8.22 5.49
N HIS A 44 6.55 8.39 5.58
CA HIS A 44 5.80 8.46 6.84
C HIS A 44 5.28 7.06 7.22
N TYR A 45 6.22 6.18 7.55
CA TYR A 45 5.97 4.78 7.94
C TYR A 45 7.13 4.26 8.81
N GLY A 46 6.92 3.17 9.57
CA GLY A 46 7.99 2.58 10.38
C GLY A 46 8.45 3.48 11.54
N GLU A 47 9.76 3.67 11.71
CA GLU A 47 10.34 4.52 12.76
C GLU A 47 10.06 6.01 12.52
N ASN A 48 9.80 6.39 11.27
CA ASN A 48 9.49 7.76 10.84
C ASN A 48 8.01 8.15 11.04
N ARG A 49 7.26 7.44 11.87
CA ARG A 49 5.84 7.76 12.16
C ARG A 49 5.62 9.01 13.01
N HIS A 50 6.67 9.52 13.66
CA HIS A 50 6.59 10.68 14.55
C HIS A 50 7.08 11.99 13.89
N LEU A 51 7.15 12.03 12.56
CA LEU A 51 7.54 13.24 11.85
C LEU A 51 6.53 14.35 12.07
N SER A 52 7.03 15.56 12.36
CA SER A 52 6.18 16.73 12.57
C SER A 52 5.44 17.10 11.30
N ALA A 53 4.21 17.63 11.45
CA ALA A 53 3.40 18.09 10.33
C ALA A 53 4.11 19.14 9.47
N GLN A 54 4.97 19.98 10.06
CA GLN A 54 5.80 20.95 9.36
C GLN A 54 6.82 20.27 8.43
N ARG A 55 7.46 19.19 8.88
CA ARG A 55 8.44 18.45 8.09
C ARG A 55 7.77 17.73 6.92
N LEU A 56 6.59 17.14 7.16
CA LEU A 56 5.77 16.54 6.10
C LEU A 56 5.31 17.59 5.08
N ALA A 57 4.90 18.77 5.52
CA ALA A 57 4.46 19.85 4.63
C ALA A 57 5.58 20.46 3.78
N SER A 58 6.84 20.36 4.25
CA SER A 58 8.04 20.85 3.54
C SER A 58 8.57 19.91 2.45
N SER A 59 7.80 18.89 2.07
CA SER A 59 8.23 17.84 1.13
C SER A 59 7.35 17.83 -0.11
N ASP A 60 7.85 17.29 -1.21
CA ASP A 60 7.09 17.24 -2.46
C ASP A 60 6.24 15.97 -2.53
N ILE A 61 6.73 14.87 -1.96
CA ILE A 61 6.04 13.59 -1.91
C ILE A 61 6.10 13.02 -0.50
N VAL A 62 4.95 12.60 0.02
CA VAL A 62 4.84 11.85 1.28
C VAL A 62 4.27 10.47 0.99
N ILE A 63 5.03 9.42 1.29
CA ILE A 63 4.60 8.03 1.12
C ILE A 63 4.20 7.48 2.49
N THR A 64 2.99 6.95 2.60
CA THR A 64 2.50 6.34 3.84
C THR A 64 1.62 5.13 3.57
N THR A 65 1.09 4.53 4.63
CA THR A 65 0.21 3.37 4.55
C THR A 65 -1.14 3.66 5.17
N TYR A 66 -2.14 2.89 4.75
CA TYR A 66 -3.46 2.91 5.37
C TYR A 66 -3.42 2.70 6.88
N GLY A 67 -2.57 1.79 7.35
CA GLY A 67 -2.45 1.51 8.78
C GLY A 67 -1.98 2.72 9.60
N VAL A 68 -1.14 3.58 9.04
CA VAL A 68 -0.67 4.79 9.70
C VAL A 68 -1.78 5.84 9.72
N ILE A 69 -2.39 6.13 8.57
CA ILE A 69 -3.43 7.16 8.50
C ILE A 69 -4.68 6.76 9.29
N LEU A 70 -5.04 5.47 9.33
CA LEU A 70 -6.19 5.01 10.14
C LEU A 70 -5.97 5.22 11.63
N LYS A 71 -4.73 5.06 12.12
CA LYS A 71 -4.41 5.35 13.52
C LYS A 71 -4.52 6.85 13.84
N GLU A 72 -4.22 7.70 12.87
CA GLU A 72 -4.26 9.16 13.03
C GLU A 72 -5.65 9.77 12.74
N ASN A 73 -6.42 9.20 11.81
CA ASN A 73 -7.66 9.73 11.26
C ASN A 73 -8.61 8.61 10.77
N ALA A 74 -9.10 7.79 11.70
CA ALA A 74 -9.88 6.57 11.41
C ALA A 74 -11.19 6.81 10.62
N CYS A 75 -11.90 7.92 10.86
CA CYS A 75 -13.31 8.04 10.43
C CYS A 75 -13.56 8.41 8.96
N ARG A 76 -12.61 9.00 8.22
CA ARG A 76 -12.91 9.61 6.89
C ARG A 76 -12.19 8.96 5.71
N LEU A 77 -11.15 8.19 5.97
CA LEU A 77 -10.21 7.80 4.94
C LEU A 77 -10.71 6.61 4.10
N ASN A 78 -11.33 5.61 4.71
CA ASN A 78 -11.77 4.40 4.01
C ASN A 78 -12.79 4.69 2.89
N MET A 79 -13.55 5.79 3.01
CA MET A 79 -14.48 6.27 1.99
C MET A 79 -13.77 6.98 0.81
N LEU A 80 -12.69 7.73 1.09
CA LEU A 80 -11.94 8.48 0.09
C LEU A 80 -11.01 7.56 -0.72
N ILE A 81 -10.45 6.54 -0.08
CA ILE A 81 -9.48 5.64 -0.69
C ILE A 81 -10.07 4.80 -1.81
N LYS A 82 -11.24 4.19 -1.60
CA LYS A 82 -11.90 3.38 -2.64
C LYS A 82 -12.19 4.19 -3.91
N ARG A 83 -12.34 5.52 -3.77
CA ARG A 83 -12.60 6.43 -4.90
C ARG A 83 -11.34 7.00 -5.53
N LEU A 84 -10.27 7.19 -4.77
CA LEU A 84 -9.01 7.78 -5.24
C LEU A 84 -7.97 6.75 -5.70
N VAL A 85 -8.13 5.48 -5.34
CA VAL A 85 -7.26 4.40 -5.83
C VAL A 85 -7.57 4.11 -7.29
N ILE A 86 -6.62 4.44 -8.16
CA ILE A 86 -6.63 3.98 -9.55
C ILE A 86 -6.31 2.49 -9.55
N ARG A 87 -7.34 1.67 -9.77
CA ARG A 87 -7.21 0.21 -9.92
C ARG A 87 -7.26 -0.13 -11.41
N ARG A 88 -6.11 -0.45 -12.00
CA ARG A 88 -6.04 -1.15 -13.29
C ARG A 88 -5.98 -2.65 -13.00
N THR A 89 -6.86 -3.43 -13.60
CA THR A 89 -6.73 -4.89 -13.59
C THR A 89 -5.81 -5.32 -14.73
N LYS A 90 -5.21 -6.51 -14.61
CA LYS A 90 -4.37 -7.08 -15.69
C LYS A 90 -5.19 -7.32 -16.97
N GLU A 91 -6.51 -7.42 -16.83
CA GLU A 91 -7.49 -7.52 -17.91
C GLU A 91 -7.62 -6.18 -18.66
N ASP A 92 -7.57 -5.04 -17.95
CA ASP A 92 -7.66 -3.68 -18.53
C ASP A 92 -6.41 -3.24 -19.31
N ILE A 93 -5.30 -3.96 -19.17
CA ILE A 93 -4.02 -3.66 -19.84
C ILE A 93 -3.87 -4.52 -21.11
N GLY A 94 -4.61 -5.62 -21.22
CA GLY A 94 -4.47 -6.62 -22.29
C GLY A 94 -5.12 -6.27 -23.62
N THR A 95 -5.96 -5.24 -23.70
CA THR A 95 -6.64 -4.87 -24.94
C THR A 95 -6.19 -3.51 -25.44
N GLY A 96 -5.08 -3.50 -26.16
CA GLY A 96 -4.94 -2.74 -27.40
C GLY A 96 -4.39 -1.32 -27.35
N VAL A 97 -3.98 -0.77 -26.20
CA VAL A 97 -3.51 0.63 -26.18
C VAL A 97 -1.98 0.78 -26.15
N ASP A 98 -1.20 -0.19 -25.65
CA ASP A 98 0.24 0.03 -25.40
C ASP A 98 1.21 -1.09 -25.86
N GLY A 99 0.79 -2.03 -26.71
CA GLY A 99 1.72 -3.02 -27.30
C GLY A 99 2.42 -3.96 -26.30
N LEU A 100 1.94 -4.04 -25.06
CA LEU A 100 2.46 -4.95 -24.03
C LEU A 100 1.89 -6.36 -24.24
N ASP A 101 2.65 -7.22 -24.91
CA ASP A 101 2.33 -8.65 -25.02
C ASP A 101 2.66 -9.35 -23.69
N LEU A 102 1.71 -9.32 -22.75
CA LEU A 102 1.89 -9.98 -21.46
C LEU A 102 1.91 -11.50 -21.66
N PRO A 103 2.94 -12.21 -21.16
CA PRO A 103 2.98 -13.66 -21.28
C PRO A 103 1.75 -14.28 -20.59
N LYS A 104 1.20 -15.31 -21.23
CA LYS A 104 0.03 -16.04 -20.71
C LYS A 104 0.29 -16.46 -19.27
N ARG A 105 -0.72 -16.28 -18.41
CA ARG A 105 -0.66 -16.68 -16.98
C ARG A 105 -0.32 -18.17 -16.89
N HIS A 106 0.74 -18.50 -16.15
CA HIS A 106 1.09 -19.87 -15.83
C HIS A 106 0.69 -20.16 -14.38
N GLU A 107 -0.19 -21.14 -14.20
CA GLU A 107 -0.67 -21.57 -12.89
C GLU A 107 -0.38 -23.07 -12.74
N LYS A 108 0.38 -23.43 -11.70
CA LYS A 108 0.73 -24.82 -11.40
C LYS A 108 0.25 -25.15 -10.00
N ILE A 109 -0.73 -26.04 -9.93
CA ILE A 109 -1.22 -26.58 -8.67
C ILE A 109 -0.31 -27.74 -8.28
N VAL A 110 0.46 -27.57 -7.21
CA VAL A 110 1.28 -28.64 -6.63
C VAL A 110 0.50 -29.26 -5.48
N ARG A 111 0.02 -30.49 -5.66
CA ARG A 111 -0.61 -31.26 -4.59
C ARG A 111 0.47 -31.91 -3.73
N VAL A 112 0.45 -31.63 -2.44
CA VAL A 112 1.37 -32.22 -1.45
C VAL A 112 0.62 -33.29 -0.65
N LYS A 113 1.28 -34.41 -0.35
CA LYS A 113 0.74 -35.42 0.57
C LYS A 113 1.11 -35.00 1.98
N LEU A 114 0.12 -34.89 2.87
CA LEU A 114 0.36 -34.72 4.29
C LEU A 114 1.14 -35.92 4.81
N ASP A 115 2.27 -35.66 5.46
CA ASP A 115 3.08 -36.67 6.12
C ASP A 115 2.40 -37.15 7.41
N GLY A 116 2.89 -38.23 8.02
CA GLY A 116 2.21 -38.94 9.11
C GLY A 116 1.75 -38.04 10.26
N ILE A 117 2.60 -37.12 10.73
CA ILE A 117 2.26 -36.19 11.82
C ILE A 117 1.20 -35.18 11.38
N GLU A 118 1.34 -34.59 10.20
CA GLU A 118 0.41 -33.59 9.66
C GLU A 118 -0.99 -34.17 9.45
N ARG A 119 -1.05 -35.42 9.00
CA ARG A 119 -2.29 -36.17 8.81
C ARG A 119 -3.00 -36.43 10.13
N ILE A 120 -2.28 -36.87 11.17
CA ILE A 120 -2.86 -37.13 12.50
C ILE A 120 -3.51 -35.87 13.08
N VAL A 121 -2.86 -34.71 12.92
CA VAL A 121 -3.41 -33.44 13.40
C VAL A 121 -4.66 -33.06 12.61
N TYR A 122 -4.60 -33.20 11.28
CA TYR A 122 -5.75 -32.91 10.41
C TYR A 122 -6.95 -33.81 10.72
N ASP A 123 -6.72 -35.10 10.92
CA ASP A 123 -7.75 -36.09 11.25
C ASP A 123 -8.37 -35.83 12.64
N ARG A 124 -7.60 -35.34 13.62
CA ARG A 124 -8.18 -34.92 14.91
C ARG A 124 -9.02 -33.65 14.77
N MET A 125 -8.56 -32.68 13.99
CA MET A 125 -9.30 -31.43 13.79
C MET A 125 -10.62 -31.65 13.05
N ILE A 126 -10.66 -32.57 12.07
CA ILE A 126 -11.88 -32.84 11.30
C ILE A 126 -12.95 -33.54 12.15
N VAL A 127 -12.55 -34.42 13.07
CA VAL A 127 -13.47 -35.12 13.99
C VAL A 127 -14.05 -34.17 15.04
N VAL A 128 -13.29 -33.18 15.50
CA VAL A 128 -13.76 -32.17 16.47
C VAL A 128 -14.70 -31.13 15.84
N ALA A 129 -14.66 -30.97 14.52
CA ALA A 129 -15.47 -30.01 13.77
C ALA A 129 -16.84 -30.55 13.30
N GLN A 130 -17.14 -31.83 13.53
CA GLN A 130 -18.43 -32.49 13.26
C GLN A 130 -19.29 -32.54 14.52
#